data_AF-A0A7V0RKI9-F1
#
_entry.id   AF-A0A7V0RKI9-F1
#
_cell.length_a   1.000
_cell.length_b   1.000
_cell.length_c   1.000
_cell.angle_alpha   90.00
_cell.angle_beta   90.00
_cell.angle_gamma   90.00
#
_symmetry.space_group_name_H-M   'P 1'
#
loop_
_entity.id
_entity.type
_entity.pdbx_description
1 polymer ?
#
loop_
_entity_poly.entity_id
_entity_poly.type
_entity_poly.pdbx_seq_one_letter_code
_entity_poly.pdbx_strand_id
1 'polypeptide(L)' 'MAAFATPELRQLFAEWLETLEDEALRHLEECGESDAAGLAKALNISQESTAYLIAHMTSSGKVNSKVRASGKSKKQ' A
#
# COMPACT_ATOMS: atom_id res chain seq x y z
N MET A 1 -24.91 -5.18 -13.55
CA MET A 1 -24.04 -5.93 -12.61
C MET A 1 -22.78 -6.27 -13.38
N ALA A 2 -21.66 -5.63 -13.02
CA ALA A 2 -20.41 -5.72 -13.78
C ALA A 2 -20.02 -7.18 -13.94
N ALA A 3 -19.90 -7.64 -15.19
CA ALA A 3 -19.24 -8.88 -15.52
C ALA A 3 -17.78 -8.72 -15.06
N PHE A 4 -17.52 -9.11 -13.82
CA PHE A 4 -16.26 -8.95 -13.12
C PHE A 4 -15.16 -9.52 -14.01
N ALA A 5 -14.32 -8.60 -14.53
CA ALA A 5 -13.02 -8.81 -15.17
C ALA A 5 -12.76 -10.22 -15.69
N THR A 6 -12.56 -10.39 -17.00
CA THR A 6 -12.16 -11.71 -17.54
C THR A 6 -10.99 -12.30 -16.71
N PRO A 7 -10.88 -13.63 -16.56
CA PRO A 7 -9.86 -14.25 -15.70
C PRO A 7 -8.45 -13.70 -15.90
N GLU A 8 -8.13 -13.33 -17.13
CA GLU A 8 -6.86 -12.74 -17.55
C GLU A 8 -6.63 -11.37 -16.89
N LEU A 9 -7.64 -10.50 -16.84
CA LEU A 9 -7.51 -9.18 -16.21
C LEU A 9 -7.35 -9.30 -14.69
N ARG A 10 -8.00 -10.29 -14.06
CA ARG A 10 -7.79 -10.58 -12.63
C ARG A 10 -6.36 -11.05 -12.36
N GLN A 11 -5.83 -11.91 -13.23
CA GLN A 11 -4.47 -12.40 -13.09
C GLN A 11 -3.45 -11.27 -13.27
N LEU A 12 -3.61 -10.42 -14.30
CA LEU A 12 -2.76 -9.25 -14.50
C LEU A 12 -2.77 -8.31 -13.28
N PHE A 13 -3.94 -8.11 -12.68
CA PHE A 13 -4.03 -7.32 -11.46
C PHE A 13 -3.31 -7.97 -10.28
N ALA A 14 -3.43 -9.28 -10.12
CA ALA A 14 -2.75 -10.01 -9.05
C ALA A 14 -1.22 -9.99 -9.21
N GLU A 15 -0.71 -10.23 -10.41
CA GLU A 15 0.72 -10.17 -10.72
C GLU A 15 1.28 -8.76 -10.54
N TRP A 16 0.54 -7.74 -10.98
CA TRP A 16 0.89 -6.35 -10.75
C TRP A 16 0.92 -6.01 -9.25
N LEU A 17 -0.08 -6.47 -8.49
CA LEU A 17 -0.15 -6.23 -7.05
C LEU A 17 1.01 -6.92 -6.30
N GLU A 18 1.32 -8.17 -6.64
CA GLU A 18 2.45 -8.90 -6.07
C GLU A 18 3.79 -8.19 -6.32
N THR A 19 4.01 -7.72 -7.56
CA THR A 19 5.20 -6.94 -7.91
C THR A 19 5.28 -5.65 -7.07
N LEU A 20 4.15 -4.97 -6.89
CA LEU A 20 4.08 -3.73 -6.12
C LEU A 20 4.34 -3.95 -4.62
N GLU A 21 3.92 -5.10 -4.09
CA GLU A 21 4.21 -5.50 -2.71
C GLU A 21 5.71 -5.75 -2.51
N ASP A 22 6.36 -6.43 -3.46
CA ASP A 22 7.80 -6.70 -3.39
C ASP A 22 8.63 -5.41 -3.47
N GLU A 23 8.24 -4.47 -4.34
CA GLU A 23 8.86 -3.14 -4.40
C GLU A 23 8.66 -2.36 -3.09
N ALA A 24 7.47 -2.43 -2.49
CA ALA A 24 7.17 -1.77 -1.22
C ALA A 24 8.00 -2.37 -0.08
N LEU A 25 8.13 -3.70 -0.02
CA LEU A 25 8.98 -4.39 0.96
C LEU A 25 10.43 -3.99 0.80
N ARG A 26 10.95 -4.01 -0.43
CA ARG A 26 12.33 -3.60 -0.70
C ARG A 26 12.59 -2.16 -0.28
N HIS A 27 11.66 -1.25 -0.55
CA HIS A 27 11.78 0.14 -0.10
C HIS A 27 11.81 0.24 1.44
N LEU A 28 10.98 -0.54 2.13
CA LEU A 28 10.97 -0.62 3.59
C LEU A 28 12.24 -1.25 4.16
N GLU A 29 12.85 -2.22 3.49
CA GLU A 29 14.15 -2.80 3.88
C GLU A 29 15.29 -1.79 3.74
N GLU A 30 15.28 -0.99 2.67
CA GLU A 30 16.30 0.03 2.41
C GLU A 30 16.16 1.26 3.32
N CYS A 31 14.93 1.71 3.61
CA CYS A 31 14.65 2.93 4.38
C CYS A 31 14.23 2.70 5.84
N GLY A 32 13.87 1.47 6.21
CA GLY A 32 13.44 1.06 7.55
C GLY A 32 11.96 1.32 7.85
N GLU A 33 11.58 2.59 7.99
CA GLU A 33 10.19 3.00 8.28
C GLU A 33 9.76 4.06 7.25
N SER A 34 8.59 3.86 6.64
CA SER A 34 8.02 4.80 5.68
C SER A 34 6.53 4.99 5.96
N ASP A 35 6.03 6.19 5.70
CA ASP A 35 4.60 6.48 5.79
C ASP A 35 3.90 6.26 4.44
N ALA A 36 2.57 6.35 4.43
CA ALA A 36 1.79 6.15 3.22
C ALA A 36 2.15 7.16 2.11
N ALA A 37 2.62 8.36 2.45
CA ALA A 37 3.03 9.36 1.46
C ALA A 37 4.39 9.02 0.84
N GLY A 38 5.34 8.54 1.65
CA GLY A 38 6.64 8.05 1.22
C GLY A 38 6.51 6.86 0.28
N LEU A 39 5.71 5.86 0.67
CA LEU A 39 5.42 4.70 -0.18
C LEU A 39 4.72 5.10 -1.49
N ALA A 40 3.71 5.98 -1.45
CA ALA A 40 3.03 6.45 -2.66
C ALA A 40 4.01 7.08 -3.66
N LYS A 41 4.97 7.86 -3.16
CA LYS A 41 5.99 8.50 -3.98
C LYS A 41 7.02 7.50 -4.52
N ALA A 42 7.45 6.54 -3.69
CA ALA A 42 8.42 5.53 -4.08
C ALA A 42 7.87 4.58 -5.16
N LEU A 43 6.61 4.18 -5.01
CA LEU A 43 5.90 3.25 -5.90
C LEU A 43 5.22 3.95 -7.09
N ASN A 44 5.25 5.29 -7.12
CA ASN A 44 4.61 6.12 -8.14
C ASN A 44 3.10 5.80 -8.33
N ILE A 45 2.39 5.61 -7.22
CA ILE A 45 0.95 5.34 -7.18
C ILE A 45 0.21 6.41 -6.35
N SER A 46 -1.12 6.43 -6.42
CA SER A 46 -1.92 7.35 -5.60
C SER A 46 -1.87 6.97 -4.11
N GLN A 47 -2.11 7.95 -3.23
CA GLN A 47 -2.20 7.69 -1.78
C GLN A 47 -3.35 6.73 -1.44
N GLU A 48 -4.47 6.79 -2.18
CA GLU A 48 -5.60 5.87 -1.98
C GLU A 48 -5.20 4.42 -2.30
N SER A 49 -4.53 4.19 -3.42
CA SER A 49 -4.00 2.87 -3.77
C SER A 49 -2.94 2.40 -2.78
N THR A 50 -2.11 3.32 -2.28
CA THR A 50 -1.11 3.00 -1.25
C THR A 50 -1.76 2.59 0.06
N ALA A 51 -2.84 3.25 0.47
CA ALA A 51 -3.58 2.87 1.67
C ALA A 51 -4.17 1.45 1.54
N TYR A 52 -4.69 1.10 0.36
CA TYR A 52 -5.13 -0.26 0.07
C TYR A 52 -3.95 -1.25 0.15
N LEU A 53 -2.82 -0.96 -0.49
CA LEU A 53 -1.63 -1.79 -0.48
C LEU A 53 -1.12 -2.05 0.94
N ILE A 54 -0.99 -1.01 1.77
CA ILE A 54 -0.56 -1.12 3.18
C ILE A 54 -1.54 -2.00 3.97
N ALA A 55 -2.85 -1.80 3.79
CA ALA A 55 -3.85 -2.62 4.46
C ALA A 55 -3.76 -4.09 4.03
N HIS A 56 -3.58 -4.34 2.73
CA HIS A 56 -3.41 -5.68 2.17
C HIS A 56 -2.17 -6.37 2.75
N MET A 57 -1.00 -5.72 2.70
CA MET A 57 0.26 -6.23 3.22
C MET A 57 0.23 -6.43 4.75
N THR A 58 -0.48 -5.57 5.48
CA THR A 58 -0.68 -5.75 6.93
C THR A 58 -1.54 -6.98 7.19
N SER A 59 -2.61 -7.18 6.42
CA SER A 59 -3.52 -8.31 6.58
C SER A 59 -2.88 -9.66 6.22
N SER A 60 -1.94 -9.66 5.28
CA SER A 60 -1.14 -10.83 4.90
C SER A 60 0.07 -11.07 5.81
N GLY A 61 0.32 -10.19 6.79
CA GLY A 61 1.42 -10.31 7.74
C GLY A 61 2.80 -9.96 7.18
N LYS A 62 2.86 -9.36 5.98
CA LYS A 62 4.11 -8.93 5.34
C LYS A 62 4.73 -7.70 6.00
N VAL A 63 3.91 -6.81 6.59
CA VAL A 63 4.36 -5.59 7.27
C VAL A 63 3.61 -5.35 8.57
N ASN A 64 4.24 -4.61 9.48
CA ASN A 64 3.60 -4.09 10.68
C ASN A 64 3.31 -2.59 10.49
N SER A 65 2.04 -2.19 10.54
CA SER A 65 1.65 -0.79 10.42
C SER A 65 1.38 -0.17 11.80
N LYS A 66 1.92 1.03 12.02
CA LYS A 66 1.66 1.84 13.21
C LYS A 66 0.71 2.98 12.86
N VAL A 67 -0.44 3.02 13.52
CA VAL A 67 -1.37 4.14 13.40
C VAL A 67 -1.04 5.18 14.46
N ARG A 68 -0.78 6.42 14.05
CA ARG A 68 -0.64 7.58 14.93
C ARG A 68 -1.73 8.59 14.62
N ALA A 69 -2.30 9.19 15.65
CA ALA A 69 -3.25 10.29 15.47
C ALA A 69 -2.52 11.50 14.85
N SER A 70 -2.98 11.96 13.69
CA SER A 70 -2.62 13.27 13.15
C SER A 70 -3.33 14.34 13.99
N GLY A 71 -2.64 14.80 15.03
CA GLY A 71 -3.19 15.77 15.96
C GLY A 71 -3.52 17.08 15.25
N LYS A 72 -4.81 17.43 15.13
CA LYS A 72 -5.18 18.83 15.22
C LYS A 72 -5.00 19.25 16.68
N SER A 73 -3.80 19.75 17.00
CA SER A 73 -3.65 20.73 18.06
C SER A 73 -4.51 21.94 17.68
N LYS A 74 -5.73 22.00 18.19
CA LYS A 74 -6.38 23.29 18.44
C LYS A 74 -6.51 23.45 19.94
N LYS A 75 -5.47 24.06 20.52
CA LYS A 75 -5.59 24.86 21.74
C LYS A 75 -6.81 25.76 21.58
N GLN A 76 -7.78 25.69 22.48
CA GLN A 76 -8.13 26.77 23.40
C GLN A 76 -9.23 26.30 24.35
#